data_AF-Q3JCG7-F1
#
_entry.id   AF-Q3JCG7-F1
#
_cell.length_a   1.000
_cell.length_b   1.000
_cell.length_c   1.000
_cell.angle_alpha   90.00
_cell.angle_beta   90.00
_cell.angle_gamma   90.00
#
_symmetry.space_group_name_H-M   'P 1'
#
loop_
_entity.id
_entity.type
_entity.pdbx_description
1 polymer ?
#
loop_
_entity_poly.entity_id
_entity_poly.type
_entity_poly.pdbx_seq_one_letter_code
_entity_poly.pdbx_strand_id
1 'polypeptide(L)'
;MTTTRMPLMNTYHLTKVTKNYPLLLALFPLLLAFASQPAFAHSGATGSSRTSNVTLNNGSWRNILSIPVLLSNHTHYCTVVGSADARHVSGNTGNHQYTFGLSLDGAVPAAGVTRTVELNNNPGVDDPNVIEIGSTAFFTVPAGVHTFRWRARRSNGNGSAVVDDASMTINCFKKRLGFIILPPIPVPPVIENPAQ
;
A
#
# COMPACT_ATOMS: atom_id res chain seq x y z
N MET A 1 95.70 -7.07 40.46
CA MET A 1 95.53 -8.18 39.50
C MET A 1 94.21 -7.97 38.78
N THR A 2 94.30 -7.80 37.47
CA THR A 2 93.25 -7.29 36.59
C THR A 2 92.48 -8.47 35.98
N THR A 3 91.15 -8.45 36.02
CA THR A 3 90.30 -9.40 35.30
C THR A 3 89.44 -8.65 34.29
N THR A 4 89.72 -8.89 33.01
CA THR A 4 88.99 -8.39 31.84
C THR A 4 87.67 -9.16 31.70
N ARG A 5 86.54 -8.46 31.53
CA ARG A 5 85.29 -9.04 31.02
C ARG A 5 84.81 -8.23 29.82
N MET A 6 84.57 -8.93 28.70
CA MET A 6 83.99 -8.40 27.47
C MET A 6 82.48 -8.14 27.62
N PRO A 7 81.90 -7.13 26.94
CA PRO A 7 80.46 -6.91 26.96
C PRO A 7 79.72 -7.72 25.88
N LEU A 8 78.54 -8.19 26.27
CA LEU A 8 77.62 -9.05 25.53
C LEU A 8 76.78 -8.27 24.48
N MET A 9 76.42 -8.98 23.40
CA MET A 9 75.66 -8.54 22.23
C MET A 9 74.29 -7.90 22.52
N ASN A 10 73.98 -6.86 21.74
CA ASN A 10 72.74 -6.08 21.78
C ASN A 10 71.62 -6.77 20.98
N THR A 11 70.45 -7.01 21.58
CA THR A 11 69.28 -7.61 20.91
C THR A 11 68.22 -6.54 20.68
N TYR A 12 67.87 -6.28 19.42
CA TYR A 12 66.85 -5.29 19.05
C TYR A 12 65.44 -5.88 19.20
N HIS A 13 64.62 -5.28 20.07
CA HIS A 13 63.21 -5.62 20.22
C HIS A 13 62.36 -4.89 19.16
N LEU A 14 61.73 -5.65 18.26
CA LEU A 14 60.65 -5.17 17.39
C LEU A 14 59.37 -4.98 18.22
N THR A 15 58.91 -3.74 18.35
CA THR A 15 57.65 -3.41 19.02
C THR A 15 56.47 -3.57 18.05
N LYS A 16 55.57 -4.51 18.34
CA LYS A 16 54.32 -4.74 17.61
C LYS A 16 53.34 -3.61 17.93
N VAL A 17 53.04 -2.76 16.96
CA VAL A 17 52.01 -1.71 17.10
C VAL A 17 50.63 -2.35 16.94
N THR A 18 49.94 -2.60 18.05
CA THR A 18 48.52 -2.96 18.06
C THR A 18 47.69 -1.70 17.84
N LYS A 19 47.13 -1.51 16.63
CA LYS A 19 46.14 -0.46 16.38
C LYS A 19 44.83 -0.83 17.08
N ASN A 20 44.55 -0.13 18.17
CA ASN A 20 43.30 -0.20 18.90
C ASN A 20 42.19 0.48 18.08
N TYR A 21 41.26 -0.30 17.50
CA TYR A 21 40.00 0.20 16.93
C TYR A 21 38.75 -0.10 17.81
N PRO A 22 38.79 0.07 19.16
CA PRO A 22 37.66 -0.30 20.01
C PRO A 22 36.44 0.61 19.76
N LEU A 23 36.67 1.85 19.28
CA LEU A 23 35.60 2.82 19.06
C LEU A 23 34.69 2.42 17.88
N LEU A 24 35.28 1.93 16.79
CA LEU A 24 34.53 1.60 15.56
C LEU A 24 33.68 0.34 15.72
N LEU A 25 34.17 -0.65 16.46
CA LEU A 25 33.44 -1.87 16.82
C LEU A 25 32.30 -1.61 17.81
N ALA A 26 32.44 -0.62 18.70
CA ALA A 26 31.39 -0.24 19.65
C ALA A 26 30.28 0.63 19.02
N LEU A 27 30.59 1.42 17.99
CA LEU A 27 29.62 2.31 17.32
C LEU A 27 28.68 1.57 16.35
N PHE A 28 29.13 0.44 15.78
CA PHE A 28 28.37 -0.33 14.81
C PHE A 28 27.01 -0.87 15.34
N PRO A 29 26.93 -1.53 16.52
CA PRO A 29 25.64 -2.00 17.04
C PRO A 29 24.69 -0.86 17.40
N LEU A 30 25.21 0.30 17.79
CA LEU A 30 24.41 1.48 18.10
C LEU A 30 23.73 2.03 16.84
N LEU A 31 24.44 2.08 15.70
CA LEU A 31 23.88 2.47 14.41
C LEU A 31 22.79 1.50 13.91
N LEU A 32 22.96 0.19 14.12
CA LEU A 32 21.93 -0.82 13.80
C LEU A 32 20.66 -0.66 14.65
N ALA A 33 20.80 -0.26 15.92
CA ALA A 33 19.66 0.00 16.79
C ALA A 33 18.86 1.26 16.40
N PHE A 34 19.49 2.25 15.78
CA PHE A 34 18.79 3.41 15.21
C PHE A 34 18.18 3.13 13.83
N ALA A 35 18.73 2.19 13.07
CA ALA A 35 18.16 1.77 11.78
C ALA A 35 16.96 0.80 11.92
N SER A 36 16.79 0.17 13.08
CA SER A 36 15.73 -0.81 13.34
C SER A 36 14.42 -0.20 13.87
N GLN A 37 14.17 1.09 13.66
CA GLN A 37 12.90 1.67 14.10
C GLN A 37 11.73 1.02 13.35
N PRO A 38 10.69 0.55 14.06
CA PRO A 38 9.49 0.02 13.42
C PRO A 38 8.86 1.10 12.54
N ALA A 39 8.76 0.83 11.24
CA ALA A 39 8.01 1.66 10.31
C ALA A 39 6.51 1.43 10.57
N PHE A 40 5.92 2.22 11.47
CA PHE A 40 4.48 2.21 11.67
C PHE A 40 3.79 2.90 10.50
N ALA A 41 2.70 2.29 10.01
CA ALA A 41 1.83 2.93 9.06
C ALA A 41 1.29 4.25 9.66
N HIS A 42 1.20 5.30 8.84
CA HIS A 42 0.65 6.58 9.27
C HIS A 42 -0.78 6.40 9.80
N SER A 43 -1.28 7.26 10.70
CA SER A 43 -2.62 7.13 11.29
C SER A 43 -3.78 7.14 10.28
N GLY A 44 -3.53 7.61 9.05
CA GLY A 44 -4.47 7.53 7.93
C GLY A 44 -4.40 6.24 7.11
N ALA A 45 -3.50 5.31 7.43
CA ALA A 45 -3.33 4.04 6.74
C ALA A 45 -3.95 2.90 7.57
N THR A 46 -4.94 2.23 7.00
CA THR A 46 -5.65 1.12 7.66
C THR A 46 -6.16 0.13 6.62
N GLY A 47 -6.55 -1.06 7.05
CA GLY A 47 -7.15 -2.06 6.19
C GLY A 47 -7.97 -3.05 7.00
N SER A 48 -8.87 -3.75 6.31
CA SER A 48 -9.68 -4.80 6.89
C SER A 48 -10.00 -5.84 5.83
N SER A 49 -10.31 -7.05 6.27
CA SER A 49 -10.82 -8.13 5.44
C SER A 49 -12.01 -8.81 6.12
N ARG A 50 -12.80 -9.51 5.31
CA ARG A 50 -13.98 -10.27 5.72
C ARG A 50 -14.01 -11.57 4.93
N THR A 51 -14.25 -12.68 5.62
CA THR A 51 -14.36 -14.02 5.02
C THR A 51 -15.77 -14.60 5.05
N SER A 52 -16.75 -13.83 5.53
CA SER A 52 -18.15 -14.23 5.55
C SER A 52 -18.89 -13.84 4.27
N ASN A 53 -19.85 -14.65 3.87
CA ASN A 53 -20.57 -14.45 2.62
C ASN A 53 -21.52 -13.24 2.68
N VAL A 54 -21.58 -12.48 1.59
CA VAL A 54 -22.62 -11.47 1.34
C VAL A 54 -23.36 -11.80 0.06
N THR A 55 -24.67 -12.05 0.20
CA THR A 55 -25.56 -12.29 -0.94
C THR A 55 -26.01 -10.98 -1.58
N LEU A 56 -25.96 -10.94 -2.91
CA LEU A 56 -26.44 -9.86 -3.77
C LEU A 56 -27.68 -10.34 -4.52
N ASN A 57 -28.87 -10.14 -3.94
CA ASN A 57 -30.14 -10.66 -4.46
C ASN A 57 -31.11 -9.58 -4.93
N ASN A 58 -30.75 -8.30 -4.81
CA ASN A 58 -31.57 -7.18 -5.24
C ASN A 58 -30.72 -6.06 -5.87
N GLY A 59 -31.40 -5.10 -6.51
CA GLY A 59 -30.75 -4.00 -7.23
C GLY A 59 -30.23 -2.86 -6.34
N SER A 60 -30.34 -2.99 -5.01
CA SER A 60 -29.92 -1.96 -4.05
C SER A 60 -28.47 -2.14 -3.65
N TRP A 61 -27.79 -1.03 -3.35
CA TRP A 61 -26.40 -1.06 -2.87
C TRP A 61 -26.28 -1.66 -1.48
N ARG A 62 -25.56 -2.78 -1.40
CA ARG A 62 -25.22 -3.53 -0.19
C ARG A 62 -23.79 -3.21 0.23
N ASN A 63 -23.56 -3.08 1.53
CA ASN A 63 -22.20 -2.96 2.06
C ASN A 63 -21.56 -4.35 2.09
N ILE A 64 -20.40 -4.47 1.48
CA ILE A 64 -19.54 -5.64 1.56
C ILE A 64 -18.61 -5.47 2.77
N LEU A 65 -17.88 -4.36 2.80
CA LEU A 65 -16.96 -4.02 3.88
C LEU A 65 -17.07 -2.53 4.22
N SER A 66 -16.85 -2.16 5.48
CA SER A 66 -16.91 -0.78 5.93
C SER A 66 -15.84 -0.54 6.98
N ILE A 67 -15.06 0.52 6.82
CA ILE A 67 -13.98 0.88 7.74
C ILE A 67 -14.18 2.33 8.17
N PRO A 68 -14.49 2.59 9.45
CA PRO A 68 -14.47 3.93 10.00
C PRO A 68 -13.02 4.39 10.20
N VAL A 69 -12.73 5.62 9.81
CA VAL A 69 -11.40 6.25 9.96
C VAL A 69 -11.59 7.62 10.60
N LEU A 70 -10.84 7.87 11.67
CA LEU A 70 -10.73 9.18 12.28
C LEU A 70 -9.58 9.96 11.63
N LEU A 71 -9.91 11.06 10.96
CA LEU A 71 -8.95 11.94 10.31
C LEU A 71 -8.81 13.23 11.11
N SER A 72 -7.61 13.53 11.61
CA SER A 72 -7.36 14.67 12.50
C SER A 72 -6.94 15.94 11.75
N ASN A 73 -7.31 17.10 12.32
CA ASN A 73 -6.69 18.42 12.18
C ASN A 73 -6.63 19.08 10.78
N HIS A 74 -7.03 18.44 9.69
CA HIS A 74 -6.98 18.99 8.33
C HIS A 74 -7.69 18.09 7.31
N THR A 75 -7.85 18.58 6.08
CA THR A 75 -8.30 17.78 4.93
C THR A 75 -7.20 16.83 4.46
N HIS A 76 -7.59 15.59 4.20
CA HIS A 76 -6.76 14.52 3.69
C HIS A 76 -7.12 14.19 2.24
N TYR A 77 -6.15 13.65 1.51
CA TYR A 77 -6.40 12.91 0.28
C TYR A 77 -6.21 11.43 0.60
N CYS A 78 -7.21 10.63 0.28
CA CYS A 78 -7.26 9.21 0.61
C CYS A 78 -7.32 8.38 -0.66
N THR A 79 -6.38 7.46 -0.81
CA THR A 79 -6.45 6.38 -1.79
C THR A 79 -7.07 5.17 -1.12
N VAL A 80 -8.07 4.58 -1.75
CA VAL A 80 -8.76 3.41 -1.24
C VAL A 80 -8.77 2.34 -2.32
N VAL A 81 -8.43 1.11 -1.94
CA VAL A 81 -8.50 -0.05 -2.81
C VAL A 81 -9.40 -1.07 -2.14
N GLY A 82 -10.42 -1.55 -2.85
CA GLY A 82 -11.27 -2.65 -2.43
C GLY A 82 -11.10 -3.82 -3.40
N SER A 83 -11.05 -5.04 -2.88
CA SER A 83 -11.11 -6.27 -3.65
C SER A 83 -12.13 -7.23 -3.04
N ALA A 84 -12.68 -8.13 -3.86
CA ALA A 84 -13.62 -9.16 -3.44
C ALA A 84 -13.64 -10.31 -4.44
N ASP A 85 -13.77 -11.52 -3.92
CA ASP A 85 -14.09 -12.70 -4.72
C ASP A 85 -15.60 -12.91 -4.76
N ALA A 86 -16.17 -12.87 -5.97
CA ALA A 86 -17.59 -13.04 -6.18
C ALA A 86 -17.88 -14.20 -7.14
N ARG A 87 -18.97 -14.90 -6.86
CA ARG A 87 -19.44 -16.02 -7.66
C ARG A 87 -20.91 -15.94 -7.99
N HIS A 88 -21.26 -16.56 -9.10
CA HIS A 88 -22.65 -16.81 -9.45
C HIS A 88 -23.28 -17.83 -8.48
N VAL A 89 -24.60 -17.78 -8.36
CA VAL A 89 -25.39 -18.89 -7.78
C VAL A 89 -25.86 -19.79 -8.92
N SER A 90 -26.02 -21.09 -8.65
CA SER A 90 -26.53 -22.04 -9.64
C SER A 90 -27.87 -21.56 -10.22
N GLY A 91 -28.03 -21.71 -11.54
CA GLY A 91 -29.22 -21.27 -12.26
C GLY A 91 -29.22 -19.80 -12.72
N ASN A 92 -28.17 -19.03 -12.44
CA ASN A 92 -27.98 -17.71 -13.05
C ASN A 92 -27.64 -17.83 -14.55
N THR A 93 -28.65 -18.01 -15.39
CA THR A 93 -28.50 -18.04 -16.86
C THR A 93 -28.90 -16.70 -17.46
N GLY A 94 -28.20 -16.22 -18.50
CA GLY A 94 -28.57 -14.95 -19.17
C GLY A 94 -27.61 -13.80 -18.88
N ASN A 95 -28.11 -12.59 -18.57
CA ASN A 95 -27.29 -11.36 -18.46
C ASN A 95 -27.32 -10.80 -17.03
N HIS A 96 -26.70 -11.52 -16.08
CA HIS A 96 -26.66 -11.14 -14.67
C HIS A 96 -25.44 -10.30 -14.34
N GLN A 97 -25.66 -8.98 -14.33
CA GLN A 97 -24.61 -8.01 -14.06
C GLN A 97 -24.66 -7.51 -12.61
N TYR A 98 -23.48 -7.34 -12.04
CA TYR A 98 -23.27 -6.82 -10.71
C TYR A 98 -22.26 -5.70 -10.75
N THR A 99 -22.57 -4.59 -10.09
CA THR A 99 -21.68 -3.43 -9.99
C THR A 99 -21.12 -3.35 -8.59
N PHE A 100 -19.81 -3.26 -8.51
CA PHE A 100 -19.01 -3.07 -7.31
C PHE A 100 -18.44 -1.65 -7.30
N GLY A 101 -18.29 -1.04 -6.14
CA GLY A 101 -17.77 0.32 -6.07
C GLY A 101 -17.40 0.77 -4.66
N LEU A 102 -16.45 1.69 -4.62
CA LEU A 102 -16.03 2.37 -3.41
C LEU A 102 -16.86 3.62 -3.17
N SER A 103 -17.18 3.90 -1.92
CA SER A 103 -17.90 5.10 -1.51
C SER A 103 -17.42 5.60 -0.16
N LEU A 104 -17.69 6.87 0.09
CA LEU A 104 -17.43 7.55 1.34
C LEU A 104 -18.77 7.88 2.01
N ASP A 105 -18.90 7.59 3.29
CA ASP A 105 -20.10 7.85 4.06
C ASP A 105 -21.35 7.22 3.39
N GLY A 106 -22.51 7.86 3.49
CA GLY A 106 -23.75 7.32 2.91
C GLY A 106 -23.83 7.37 1.38
N ALA A 107 -22.83 7.94 0.71
CA ALA A 107 -22.90 8.23 -0.71
C ALA A 107 -22.99 6.95 -1.57
N VAL A 108 -23.66 7.08 -2.70
CA VAL A 108 -23.65 6.06 -3.76
C VAL A 108 -22.28 6.10 -4.46
N PRO A 109 -21.64 4.94 -4.75
CA PRO A 109 -20.41 4.92 -5.55
C PRO A 109 -20.57 5.65 -6.88
N ALA A 110 -19.64 6.56 -7.18
CA ALA A 110 -19.61 7.27 -8.46
C ALA A 110 -19.17 6.34 -9.59
N ALA A 111 -19.65 6.58 -10.82
CA ALA A 111 -19.36 5.70 -11.96
C ALA A 111 -17.86 5.44 -12.18
N GLY A 112 -17.01 6.46 -12.02
CA GLY A 112 -15.55 6.36 -12.22
C GLY A 112 -14.82 5.45 -11.22
N VAL A 113 -15.47 5.05 -10.13
CA VAL A 113 -14.90 4.15 -9.10
C VAL A 113 -15.67 2.84 -9.01
N THR A 114 -16.47 2.52 -10.03
CA THR A 114 -17.24 1.29 -10.11
C THR A 114 -16.68 0.33 -11.15
N ARG A 115 -16.90 -0.97 -10.92
CA ARG A 115 -16.65 -2.06 -11.86
C ARG A 115 -17.92 -2.87 -12.01
N THR A 116 -18.29 -3.18 -13.23
CA THR A 116 -19.42 -4.07 -13.52
C THR A 116 -18.86 -5.37 -14.06
N VAL A 117 -19.33 -6.48 -13.50
CA VAL A 117 -18.99 -7.83 -13.92
C VAL A 117 -20.25 -8.62 -14.18
N GLU A 118 -20.12 -9.61 -15.03
CA GLU A 118 -21.17 -10.58 -15.31
C GLU A 118 -20.89 -11.86 -14.51
N LEU A 119 -21.88 -12.33 -13.75
CA LEU A 119 -21.79 -13.53 -12.91
C LEU A 119 -22.89 -14.51 -13.31
N ASN A 120 -22.68 -15.14 -14.46
CA ASN A 120 -23.54 -16.19 -15.01
C ASN A 120 -22.97 -17.59 -14.80
N ASN A 121 -23.85 -18.57 -14.99
CA ASN A 121 -23.57 -19.98 -15.12
C ASN A 121 -24.40 -20.52 -16.29
N ASN A 122 -23.93 -20.28 -17.51
CA ASN A 122 -24.62 -20.62 -18.74
C ASN A 122 -24.43 -22.11 -19.07
N PRO A 123 -25.51 -22.87 -19.36
CA PRO A 123 -25.40 -24.29 -19.67
C PRO A 123 -24.52 -24.53 -20.89
N GLY A 124 -23.54 -25.43 -20.75
CA GLY A 124 -22.62 -25.77 -21.84
C GLY A 124 -21.48 -24.77 -22.07
N VAL A 125 -21.38 -23.73 -21.24
CA VAL A 125 -20.25 -22.80 -21.20
C VAL A 125 -19.48 -23.04 -19.89
N ASP A 126 -18.15 -23.11 -19.98
CA ASP A 126 -17.27 -23.16 -18.81
C ASP A 126 -17.08 -21.75 -18.25
N ASP A 127 -18.10 -21.26 -17.53
CA ASP A 127 -18.05 -19.97 -16.85
C ASP A 127 -17.21 -20.08 -15.56
N PRO A 128 -16.31 -19.11 -15.28
CA PRO A 128 -15.55 -19.10 -14.04
C PRO A 128 -16.46 -19.15 -12.82
N ASN A 129 -16.19 -20.10 -11.92
CA ASN A 129 -16.96 -20.24 -10.68
C ASN A 129 -16.77 -19.03 -9.76
N VAL A 130 -15.59 -18.42 -9.74
CA VAL A 130 -15.26 -17.25 -8.93
C VAL A 130 -14.55 -16.23 -9.81
N ILE A 131 -14.88 -14.96 -9.61
CA ILE A 131 -14.27 -13.81 -10.28
C ILE A 131 -13.78 -12.85 -9.19
N GLU A 132 -12.51 -12.46 -9.25
CA GLU A 132 -11.95 -11.38 -8.43
C GLU A 132 -12.37 -10.01 -9.01
N ILE A 133 -12.87 -9.11 -8.16
CA ILE A 133 -13.23 -7.75 -8.54
C ILE A 133 -12.51 -6.74 -7.66
N GLY A 134 -11.65 -5.92 -8.27
CA GLY A 134 -10.95 -4.82 -7.63
C GLY A 134 -11.40 -3.43 -8.11
N SER A 135 -11.45 -2.44 -7.22
CA SER A 135 -11.57 -1.03 -7.58
C SER A 135 -10.67 -0.15 -6.72
N THR A 136 -10.28 1.00 -7.29
CA THR A 136 -9.50 2.03 -6.63
C THR A 136 -10.24 3.35 -6.71
N ALA A 137 -10.27 4.09 -5.60
CA ALA A 137 -10.90 5.39 -5.52
C ALA A 137 -10.00 6.39 -4.80
N PHE A 138 -10.17 7.66 -5.16
CA PHE A 138 -9.47 8.77 -4.53
C PHE A 138 -10.50 9.74 -3.94
N PHE A 139 -10.35 10.06 -2.66
CA PHE A 139 -11.27 10.93 -1.93
C PHE A 139 -10.52 12.10 -1.33
N THR A 140 -11.08 13.30 -1.43
CA THR A 140 -10.66 14.44 -0.58
C THR A 140 -11.60 14.49 0.61
N VAL A 141 -11.08 14.26 1.81
CA VAL A 141 -11.90 14.04 3.01
C VAL A 141 -11.52 15.07 4.09
N PRO A 142 -12.48 15.84 4.63
CA PRO A 142 -12.19 16.78 5.72
C PRO A 142 -11.79 16.04 7.01
N ALA A 143 -11.40 16.80 8.03
CA ALA A 143 -11.20 16.24 9.37
C ALA A 143 -12.53 15.76 9.96
N GLY A 144 -12.50 14.65 10.67
CA GLY A 144 -13.69 14.02 11.25
C GLY A 144 -13.63 12.50 11.21
N VAL A 145 -14.71 11.86 11.67
CA VAL A 145 -14.90 10.42 11.51
C VAL A 145 -15.67 10.18 10.21
N HIS A 146 -15.05 9.45 9.30
CA HIS A 146 -15.65 9.08 8.01
C HIS A 146 -15.61 7.58 7.82
N THR A 147 -16.58 7.03 7.11
CA THR A 147 -16.64 5.59 6.84
C THR A 147 -16.47 5.33 5.35
N PHE A 148 -15.36 4.70 5.00
CA PHE A 148 -15.15 4.18 3.65
C PHE A 148 -15.90 2.85 3.52
N ARG A 149 -16.54 2.64 2.36
CA ARG A 149 -17.37 1.46 2.10
C ARG A 149 -17.02 0.83 0.76
N TRP A 150 -16.74 -0.47 0.80
CA TRP A 150 -16.77 -1.34 -0.38
C TRP A 150 -18.19 -1.88 -0.53
N ARG A 151 -18.84 -1.60 -1.66
CA ARG A 151 -20.26 -1.86 -1.86
C ARG A 151 -20.48 -2.59 -3.18
N ALA A 152 -21.57 -3.34 -3.27
CA ALA A 152 -22.03 -3.91 -4.53
C ALA A 152 -23.56 -3.93 -4.64
N ARG A 153 -24.04 -4.08 -5.87
CA ARG A 153 -25.45 -4.29 -6.18
C ARG A 153 -25.60 -5.16 -7.43
N ARG A 154 -26.77 -5.77 -7.60
CA ARG A 154 -27.19 -6.22 -8.94
C ARG A 154 -27.49 -4.99 -9.80
N SER A 155 -26.91 -4.90 -10.98
CA SER A 155 -27.16 -3.83 -11.95
C SER A 155 -28.12 -4.26 -13.05
N ASN A 156 -28.15 -5.55 -13.40
CA ASN A 156 -29.07 -6.12 -14.37
C ASN A 156 -29.45 -7.58 -14.05
N GLY A 157 -30.59 -8.04 -14.56
CA GLY A 157 -31.10 -9.40 -14.38
C GLY A 157 -31.87 -9.63 -13.07
N ASN A 158 -32.21 -10.90 -12.79
CA ASN A 158 -33.07 -11.31 -11.66
C ASN A 158 -32.45 -12.36 -10.73
N GLY A 159 -31.27 -12.91 -11.07
CA GLY A 159 -30.50 -13.87 -10.27
C GLY A 159 -29.81 -13.28 -9.03
N SER A 160 -29.05 -14.13 -8.34
CA SER A 160 -28.31 -13.77 -7.13
C SER A 160 -26.83 -14.09 -7.28
N ALA A 161 -25.97 -13.28 -6.67
CA ALA A 161 -24.55 -13.58 -6.53
C ALA A 161 -24.16 -13.67 -5.06
N VAL A 162 -23.00 -14.26 -4.80
CA VAL A 162 -22.39 -14.29 -3.47
C VAL A 162 -21.00 -13.68 -3.58
N VAL A 163 -20.69 -12.78 -2.65
CA VAL A 163 -19.32 -12.32 -2.38
C VAL A 163 -18.80 -13.17 -1.22
N ASP A 164 -17.85 -14.06 -1.48
CA ASP A 164 -17.36 -15.02 -0.49
C ASP A 164 -16.44 -14.30 0.51
N ASP A 165 -15.47 -13.53 0.01
CA ASP A 165 -14.61 -12.68 0.82
C ASP A 165 -14.40 -11.29 0.22
N ALA A 166 -13.80 -10.40 1.03
CA ALA A 166 -13.44 -9.07 0.59
C ALA A 166 -12.31 -8.50 1.44
N SER A 167 -11.54 -7.60 0.84
CA SER A 167 -10.56 -6.76 1.53
C SER A 167 -10.68 -5.31 1.10
N MET A 168 -10.29 -4.39 1.99
CA MET A 168 -10.19 -2.99 1.67
C MET A 168 -9.03 -2.37 2.44
N THR A 169 -8.22 -1.60 1.72
CA THR A 169 -7.09 -0.84 2.26
C THR A 169 -7.29 0.64 1.95
N ILE A 170 -7.00 1.48 2.94
CA ILE A 170 -7.14 2.93 2.89
C ILE A 170 -5.80 3.53 3.25
N ASN A 171 -5.35 4.51 2.46
CA ASN A 171 -4.19 5.31 2.78
C ASN A 171 -4.53 6.80 2.61
N CYS A 172 -4.69 7.50 3.71
CA CYS A 172 -4.93 8.93 3.77
C CYS A 172 -3.65 9.68 4.13
N PHE A 173 -3.37 10.74 3.36
CA PHE A 173 -2.29 11.66 3.61
C PHE A 173 -2.80 13.09 3.69
N LYS A 174 -2.12 13.90 4.50
CA LYS A 174 -2.39 15.34 4.57
C LYS A 174 -2.37 15.95 3.17
N LYS A 175 -3.44 16.65 2.79
CA LYS A 175 -3.45 17.41 1.53
C LYS A 175 -2.45 18.56 1.64
N ARG A 176 -1.24 18.38 1.10
CA ARG A 176 -0.33 19.49 0.81
C ARG A 176 -0.74 20.08 -0.53
N LEU A 177 -1.28 21.30 -0.52
CA LEU A 177 -1.34 22.12 -1.74
C LEU A 177 0.11 22.50 -2.07
N GLY A 178 0.77 21.72 -2.91
CA GLY A 178 2.17 21.98 -3.24
C GLY A 178 2.55 21.31 -4.55
N PHE A 179 2.51 22.09 -5.64
CA PHE A 179 3.36 21.83 -6.78
C PHE A 179 4.80 21.73 -6.25
N ILE A 180 5.46 20.61 -6.48
CA ILE A 180 6.93 20.64 -6.53
C ILE A 180 7.25 21.38 -7.82
N ILE A 181 7.40 22.71 -7.74
CA ILE A 181 8.12 23.45 -8.77
C ILE A 181 9.56 22.97 -8.58
N LEU A 182 9.97 21.98 -9.37
CA LEU A 182 11.39 21.72 -9.54
C LEU A 182 12.00 23.04 -10.04
N PRO A 183 13.07 23.56 -9.42
CA PRO A 183 13.78 24.69 -9.99
C PRO A 183 14.14 24.31 -11.45
N PRO A 184 14.04 25.25 -12.40
CA PRO A 184 14.44 24.97 -13.78
C PRO A 184 15.85 24.38 -13.77
N ILE A 185 15.99 23.20 -14.39
CA ILE A 185 17.29 22.57 -14.58
C ILE A 185 18.16 23.60 -15.31
N PRO A 186 19.35 23.98 -14.78
CA PRO A 186 20.28 24.81 -15.51
C PRO A 186 20.60 24.10 -16.82
N VAL A 187 20.17 24.69 -17.94
CA VAL A 187 20.56 24.18 -19.26
C VAL A 187 22.08 24.30 -19.33
N PRO A 188 22.82 23.20 -19.59
CA PRO A 188 24.27 23.30 -19.75
C PRO A 188 24.58 24.30 -20.85
N PRO A 189 25.62 25.13 -20.70
CA PRO A 189 26.00 26.08 -21.73
C PRO A 189 26.22 25.34 -23.05
N VAL A 190 25.60 25.84 -24.11
CA VAL A 190 25.88 25.39 -25.48
C VAL A 190 27.35 25.73 -25.73
N ILE A 191 28.19 24.69 -25.82
CA ILE A 191 29.54 24.85 -26.33
C ILE A 191 29.38 25.09 -27.82
N GLU A 192 29.33 26.35 -28.23
CA GLU A 192 29.52 26.71 -29.64
C GLU A 192 30.91 26.24 -30.04
N ASN A 193 30.95 25.20 -30.86
CA ASN A 193 32.19 24.73 -31.46
C ASN A 193 32.60 25.79 -32.49
N PRO A 194 33.73 26.50 -32.32
CA PRO A 194 34.18 27.44 -33.35
C PRO A 194 34.50 26.61 -34.59
N ALA A 195 33.78 26.91 -35.68
CA ALA A 195 34.02 26.32 -36.99
C ALA A 195 35.51 26.44 -37.36
N GLN A 196 36.10 25.32 -37.78
CA GLN A 196 37.31 25.27 -38.60
C GLN A 196 36.90 25.07 -40.05
#